data_AF-A0A4S8KKW0-F1
#
_entry.id   AF-A0A4S8KKW0-F1
#
_cell.length_a   1.000
_cell.length_b   1.000
_cell.length_c   1.000
_cell.angle_alpha   90.00
_cell.angle_beta   90.00
_cell.angle_gamma   90.00
#
_symmetry.space_group_name_H-M   'P 1'
#
loop_
_entity.id
_entity.type
_entity.pdbx_description
1 polymer ?
#
loop_
_entity_poly.entity_id
_entity_poly.type
_entity_poly.pdbx_seq_one_letter_code
_entity_poly.pdbx_strand_id
1 'polypeptide(L)'
;ITVSQLVAFVLVCARIKNNILLLYPSTHNPDTVPPLLPDESVAFLRRTCSLRTEDVEACWEAVKEDVWHGDEVLKGVEHDEALQHTFQRHGGELYR
;
A
#
# COMPACT_ATOMS: atom_id res chain seq x y z
N ILE A 1 0.62 -12.42 -10.09
CA ILE A 1 1.28 -11.50 -9.13
C ILE A 1 2.40 -12.26 -8.42
N THR A 2 3.58 -11.66 -8.29
CA THR A 2 4.69 -12.15 -7.45
C THR A 2 4.70 -11.44 -6.09
N VAL A 3 5.38 -12.02 -5.09
CA VAL A 3 5.50 -11.42 -3.75
C VAL A 3 6.18 -10.04 -3.81
N SER A 4 7.24 -9.89 -4.61
CA SER A 4 7.94 -8.61 -4.75
C SER A 4 7.04 -7.52 -5.32
N GLN A 5 6.19 -7.85 -6.30
CA GLN A 5 5.22 -6.91 -6.86
C GLN A 5 4.16 -6.51 -5.84
N LEU A 6 3.67 -7.45 -5.02
CA LEU A 6 2.69 -7.16 -3.98
C LEU A 6 3.28 -6.26 -2.89
N VAL A 7 4.51 -6.55 -2.45
CA VAL A 7 5.22 -5.70 -1.48
C VAL A 7 5.45 -4.30 -2.05
N ALA A 8 5.92 -4.19 -3.30
CA ALA A 8 6.08 -2.91 -3.97
C ALA A 8 4.76 -2.14 -4.07
N PHE A 9 3.66 -2.82 -4.42
CA PHE A 9 2.33 -2.22 -4.48
C PHE A 9 1.92 -1.61 -3.15
N VAL A 10 1.97 -2.40 -2.08
CA VAL A 10 1.57 -1.94 -0.74
C VAL A 10 2.42 -0.74 -0.28
N LEU A 11 3.74 -0.82 -0.44
CA LEU A 11 4.65 0.26 -0.06
C LEU A 11 4.42 1.55 -0.87
N VAL A 12 4.21 1.42 -2.19
CA VAL A 12 3.95 2.58 -3.04
C VAL A 12 2.60 3.20 -2.71
N CYS A 13 1.54 2.39 -2.55
CA CYS A 13 0.20 2.87 -2.18
C CYS A 13 0.21 3.65 -0.86
N ALA A 14 0.94 3.17 0.15
CA ALA A 14 1.10 3.87 1.43
C ALA A 14 1.76 5.26 1.25
N ARG A 15 2.72 5.39 0.33
CA ARG A 15 3.41 6.66 0.05
C ARG A 15 2.58 7.64 -0.78
N ILE A 16 1.72 7.16 -1.67
CA ILE A 16 0.93 8.01 -2.58
C ILE A 16 -0.49 8.31 -2.08
N LYS A 17 -0.85 7.92 -0.85
CA LYS A 17 -2.18 8.17 -0.25
C LYS A 17 -2.67 9.61 -0.44
N ASN A 18 -1.81 10.60 -0.16
CA ASN A 18 -2.14 12.02 -0.34
C ASN A 18 -2.34 12.39 -1.81
N ASN A 19 -1.61 11.78 -2.74
CA ASN A 19 -1.80 12.02 -4.17
C ASN A 19 -3.11 11.42 -4.68
N ILE A 20 -3.51 10.25 -4.18
CA ILE A 20 -4.82 9.65 -4.48
C ILE A 20 -5.94 10.58 -4.02
N LEU A 21 -5.83 11.14 -2.81
CA LEU A 21 -6.83 12.09 -2.27
C LEU A 21 -6.97 13.37 -3.10
N LEU A 22 -5.87 13.88 -3.67
CA LEU A 22 -5.91 15.08 -4.52
C LEU A 22 -6.70 14.88 -5.83
N LEU A 23 -6.90 13.63 -6.25
CA LEU A 23 -7.66 13.27 -7.44
C LEU A 23 -9.14 13.00 -7.13
N TYR A 24 -9.50 12.89 -5.85
CA TYR A 24 -10.88 12.71 -5.42
C TYR A 24 -11.61 14.06 -5.28
N PRO A 25 -12.95 14.08 -5.36
CA PRO A 25 -13.73 15.29 -5.09
C PRO A 25 -13.42 15.88 -3.71
N SER A 26 -13.45 17.21 -3.58
CA SER A 26 -13.17 17.90 -2.31
C SER A 26 -14.18 17.59 -1.19
N THR A 27 -15.30 16.97 -1.53
CA THR A 27 -16.31 16.47 -0.58
C THR A 27 -15.97 15.10 0.02
N HIS A 28 -14.94 14.42 -0.49
CA HIS A 28 -14.51 13.12 0.03
C HIS A 28 -13.84 13.29 1.39
N ASN A 29 -14.20 12.45 2.36
CA ASN A 29 -13.58 12.46 3.68
C ASN A 29 -12.17 11.82 3.60
N PRO A 30 -11.09 12.53 3.96
CA PRO A 30 -9.72 11.99 3.92
C PRO A 30 -9.50 10.71 4.74
N ASP A 31 -10.28 10.54 5.81
CA ASP A 31 -10.19 9.38 6.70
C ASP A 31 -10.96 8.17 6.16
N THR A 32 -11.78 8.35 5.12
CA THR A 32 -12.51 7.25 4.47
C THR A 32 -11.71 6.72 3.30
N VAL A 33 -11.51 5.40 3.28
CA VAL A 33 -10.79 4.71 2.20
C VAL A 33 -11.52 4.92 0.86
N PRO A 34 -10.81 5.35 -0.20
CA PRO A 34 -11.34 5.38 -1.55
C PRO A 34 -11.81 3.99 -2.00
N PRO A 35 -13.08 3.82 -2.39
CA PRO A 35 -13.58 2.52 -2.82
C PRO A 35 -12.90 2.05 -4.11
N LEU A 36 -12.52 2.99 -4.98
CA LEU A 36 -11.80 2.74 -6.22
C LEU A 36 -10.58 3.66 -6.33
N LEU A 37 -9.54 3.21 -7.03
CA LEU A 37 -8.44 4.09 -7.37
C LEU A 37 -8.82 4.98 -8.57
N PRO A 38 -8.39 6.26 -8.58
CA PRO A 38 -8.49 7.09 -9.78
C PRO A 38 -7.69 6.48 -10.93
N ASP A 39 -8.12 6.69 -12.17
CA ASP A 39 -7.49 6.12 -13.37
C ASP A 39 -6.00 6.45 -13.47
N GLU A 40 -5.60 7.66 -13.06
CA GLU A 40 -4.20 8.10 -13.04
C GLU A 40 -3.38 7.29 -12.03
N SER A 41 -3.97 6.98 -10.87
CA SER A 41 -3.32 6.18 -9.83
C SER A 41 -3.20 4.72 -10.28
N VAL A 42 -4.23 4.17 -10.93
CA VAL A 42 -4.18 2.84 -11.54
C VAL A 42 -3.08 2.76 -12.59
N ALA A 43 -3.03 3.72 -13.52
CA ALA A 43 -2.02 3.77 -14.58
C ALA A 43 -0.60 3.88 -14.02
N PHE A 44 -0.42 4.66 -12.95
CA PHE A 44 0.85 4.79 -12.24
C PHE A 44 1.26 3.47 -11.58
N LEU A 45 0.41 2.89 -10.74
CA LEU A 45 0.70 1.64 -10.01
C LEU A 45 0.95 0.46 -10.95
N ARG A 46 0.21 0.39 -12.07
CA ARG A 46 0.42 -0.61 -13.12
C ARG A 46 1.85 -0.59 -13.64
N ARG A 47 2.38 0.60 -13.94
CA ARG A 47 3.76 0.78 -14.45
C ARG A 47 4.79 0.55 -13.35
N THR A 48 4.60 1.18 -12.19
CA THR A 48 5.56 1.15 -11.08
C THR A 48 5.73 -0.26 -10.49
N CYS A 49 4.63 -0.99 -10.36
CA CYS A 49 4.62 -2.34 -9.77
C CYS A 49 4.69 -3.45 -10.84
N SER A 50 4.78 -3.08 -12.13
CA SER A 50 4.74 -4.03 -13.26
C SER A 50 3.54 -5.00 -13.19
N LEU A 51 2.38 -4.47 -12.84
CA LEU A 51 1.12 -5.22 -12.72
C LEU A 51 0.24 -5.03 -13.97
N ARG A 52 -0.78 -5.88 -14.14
CA ARG A 52 -1.87 -5.61 -15.08
C ARG A 52 -2.94 -4.76 -14.39
N THR A 53 -3.83 -4.12 -15.15
CA THR A 53 -4.90 -3.27 -14.59
C THR A 53 -5.80 -4.06 -13.63
N GLU A 54 -6.26 -5.24 -14.06
CA GLU A 54 -7.05 -6.17 -13.25
C GLU A 54 -6.34 -6.59 -11.95
N ASP A 55 -5.01 -6.75 -12.01
CA ASP A 55 -4.20 -7.10 -10.85
C ASP A 55 -4.09 -5.91 -9.86
N VAL A 56 -4.03 -4.67 -10.36
CA VAL A 56 -4.01 -3.45 -9.54
C VAL A 56 -5.32 -3.28 -8.78
N GLU A 57 -6.45 -3.45 -9.45
CA GLU A 57 -7.78 -3.35 -8.84
C GLU A 57 -7.99 -4.44 -7.79
N ALA A 58 -7.62 -5.69 -8.12
CA ALA A 58 -7.70 -6.80 -7.18
C ALA A 58 -6.78 -6.60 -5.96
N CYS A 59 -5.56 -6.09 -6.18
CA CYS A 59 -4.65 -5.76 -5.08
C CYS A 59 -5.22 -4.65 -4.20
N TRP A 60 -5.74 -3.57 -4.79
CA TRP A 60 -6.35 -2.48 -4.04
C TRP A 60 -7.50 -2.99 -3.18
N GLU A 61 -8.42 -3.78 -3.76
CA GLU A 61 -9.54 -4.34 -3.02
C GLU A 61 -9.08 -5.16 -1.81
N ALA A 62 -7.98 -5.90 -1.95
CA ALA A 62 -7.44 -6.74 -0.89
C ALA A 62 -6.74 -5.97 0.23
N VAL A 63 -6.06 -4.86 -0.07
CA VAL A 63 -5.14 -4.19 0.89
C VAL A 63 -5.50 -2.74 1.22
N LYS A 64 -6.55 -2.17 0.63
CA LYS A 64 -6.90 -0.75 0.77
C LYS A 64 -7.08 -0.32 2.22
N GLU A 65 -7.70 -1.16 3.05
CA GLU A 65 -7.95 -0.85 4.46
C GLU A 65 -6.64 -0.74 5.25
N ASP A 66 -5.74 -1.70 5.05
CA ASP A 66 -4.44 -1.77 5.73
C ASP A 66 -3.51 -0.63 5.31
N VAL A 67 -3.50 -0.33 4.01
CA VAL A 67 -2.74 0.78 3.43
C VAL A 67 -3.27 2.12 3.92
N TRP A 68 -4.60 2.28 4.00
CA TRP A 68 -5.19 3.60 4.28
C TRP A 68 -5.15 3.96 5.76
N HIS A 69 -5.45 3.02 6.65
CA HIS A 69 -5.45 3.27 8.10
C HIS A 69 -4.05 3.07 8.72
N GLY A 70 -3.15 2.44 7.97
CA GLY A 70 -1.78 2.21 8.35
C GLY A 70 -1.69 1.11 9.40
N ASP A 71 -1.54 -0.12 8.93
CA ASP A 71 -1.12 -1.28 9.72
C ASP A 71 0.16 -0.93 10.52
N GLU A 72 0.23 -1.35 11.79
CA GLU A 72 1.42 -1.19 12.65
C GLU A 72 2.68 -1.77 11.98
N VAL A 73 2.53 -2.84 11.21
CA VAL A 73 3.59 -3.47 10.42
C VAL A 73 4.04 -2.56 9.29
N LEU A 74 3.12 -1.90 8.58
CA LEU A 74 3.44 -1.02 7.44
C LEU A 74 4.09 0.29 7.87
N LYS A 75 3.63 0.88 8.98
CA LYS A 75 4.34 1.99 9.67
C LYS A 75 5.72 1.53 10.13
N GLY A 76 5.80 0.26 10.53
CA GLY A 76 7.04 -0.45 10.82
C GLY A 76 8.02 -0.54 9.64
N VAL A 77 7.61 -0.41 8.38
CA VAL A 77 8.55 -0.53 7.24
C VAL A 77 8.98 0.82 6.65
N GLU A 78 8.51 1.94 7.20
CA GLU A 78 8.84 3.27 6.65
C GLU A 78 10.31 3.68 6.87
N HIS A 79 10.98 3.07 7.85
CA HIS A 79 12.38 3.31 8.23
C HIS A 79 13.11 2.01 8.55
N ASP A 80 14.41 1.91 8.24
CA ASP A 80 15.22 0.70 8.45
C ASP A 80 15.19 0.19 9.90
N GLU A 81 15.18 1.10 10.89
CA GLU A 81 15.06 0.74 12.32
C GLU A 81 13.71 0.08 12.64
N ALA A 82 12.64 0.60 12.05
CA ALA A 82 11.30 0.10 12.26
C ALA A 82 11.15 -1.28 11.57
N LEU A 83 11.81 -1.51 10.42
CA LEU A 83 11.80 -2.78 9.70
C LEU A 83 12.49 -3.86 10.54
N GLN A 84 13.64 -3.52 11.12
CA GLN A 84 14.39 -4.41 12.01
C GLN A 84 13.56 -4.76 13.27
N HIS A 85 12.88 -3.79 13.86
CA HIS A 85 12.00 -4.02 15.01
C HIS A 85 10.81 -4.93 14.65
N THR A 86 10.20 -4.71 13.48
CA THR A 86 9.10 -5.53 12.96
C THR A 86 9.57 -6.97 12.70
N PHE A 87 10.74 -7.14 12.09
CA PHE A 87 11.35 -8.45 11.89
C PHE A 87 11.66 -9.15 13.21
N GLN A 88 12.26 -8.47 14.19
CA GLN A 88 12.53 -9.04 15.52
C GLN A 88 11.24 -9.50 16.22
N ARG A 89 10.18 -8.70 16.12
CA ARG A 89 8.90 -8.97 16.79
C ARG A 89 8.09 -10.10 16.15
N HIS A 90 8.11 -10.23 14.83
CA HIS A 90 7.22 -11.15 14.11
C HIS A 90 7.94 -12.30 13.38
N GLY A 91 9.25 -12.20 13.14
CA GLY A 91 10.05 -13.21 12.42
C GLY A 91 11.31 -13.68 13.15
N GLY A 92 11.78 -12.95 14.16
CA GLY A 92 13.05 -13.21 14.86
C GLY A 92 13.08 -14.53 15.63
N GLU A 93 11.94 -15.05 16.08
CA GLU A 93 11.86 -16.33 16.78
C GLU A 93 12.22 -17.52 15.88
N LEU A 94 12.07 -17.40 14.56
CA LEU A 94 12.38 -18.46 13.59
C LEU A 94 13.88 -18.59 13.28
N TYR A 95 14.70 -17.63 13.72
CA TYR A 95 16.15 -17.55 13.42
C TYR A 95 17.02 -17.65 14.68
N ARG A 96 16.53 -18.29 15.74
CA ARG A 96 17.28 -18.52 16.99
C ARG A 96 18.08 -19.82 16.97
#